data_AF-A0A9D6E1D4-F1
#
_entry.id   AF-A0A9D6E1D4-F1
#
_cell.length_a   1.000
_cell.length_b   1.000
_cell.length_c   1.000
_cell.angle_alpha   90.00
_cell.angle_beta   90.00
_cell.angle_gamma   90.00
#
_symmetry.space_group_name_H-M   'P 1'
#
loop_
_entity.id
_entity.type
_entity.pdbx_description
1 polymer ?
#
loop_
_entity_poly.entity_id
_entity_poly.type
_entity_poly.pdbx_seq_one_letter_code
_entity_poly.pdbx_strand_id
1 'polypeptide(L)' 'MTLKHDSSLTEKAVAAMRAAVKGVVEDHRRQGRPLVVWRDGKVVKEMPAAEPSVREPKASYGADAQEEHHED' A
#
# COMPACT_ATOMS: atom_id res chain seq x y z
N MET A 1 -39.19 17.70 14.57
CA MET A 1 -39.14 16.72 13.47
C MET A 1 -38.13 17.22 12.45
N THR A 2 -37.02 16.50 12.24
CA THR A 2 -36.01 16.85 11.23
C THR A 2 -36.43 16.28 9.88
N LEU A 3 -36.71 17.16 8.90
CA LEU A 3 -36.93 16.73 7.51
C LEU A 3 -35.60 16.21 6.93
N LYS A 4 -35.54 14.90 6.66
CA LYS A 4 -34.51 14.35 5.76
C LYS A 4 -34.78 14.89 4.36
N HIS A 5 -33.83 15.63 3.82
CA HIS A 5 -33.86 16.02 2.43
C HIS A 5 -33.38 14.82 1.61
N ASP A 6 -34.23 14.33 0.70
CA ASP A 6 -33.85 13.26 -0.21
C ASP A 6 -32.72 13.74 -1.11
N SER A 7 -31.59 13.03 -1.08
CA SER A 7 -30.44 13.35 -1.94
C SER A 7 -30.82 13.27 -3.41
N SER A 8 -30.32 14.22 -4.21
CA SER A 8 -30.51 14.22 -5.65
C SER A 8 -29.91 12.96 -6.30
N LEU A 9 -30.37 12.60 -7.50
CA LEU A 9 -29.79 11.48 -8.25
C LEU A 9 -28.28 11.68 -8.48
N THR A 10 -27.86 12.91 -8.75
CA THR A 10 -26.44 13.27 -8.91
C THR A 10 -25.64 12.98 -7.66
N GLU A 11 -26.15 13.35 -6.48
CA GLU A 11 -25.49 13.07 -5.21
C GLU A 11 -25.37 11.56 -4.95
N LYS A 12 -26.43 10.82 -5.22
CA LYS A 12 -26.44 9.35 -5.11
C LYS A 12 -25.41 8.72 -6.06
N ALA A 13 -25.34 9.18 -7.30
CA ALA A 13 -24.36 8.72 -8.28
C ALA A 13 -22.92 9.03 -7.84
N VAL A 14 -22.65 10.25 -7.36
CA VAL A 14 -21.34 10.63 -6.83
C VAL A 14 -20.96 9.78 -5.60
N ALA A 15 -21.91 9.52 -4.70
CA ALA A 15 -21.68 8.67 -3.55
C ALA A 15 -21.33 7.23 -3.95
N ALA A 16 -22.07 6.65 -4.91
CA ALA A 16 -21.80 5.32 -5.44
C ALA A 16 -20.41 5.22 -6.10
N MET A 17 -20.04 6.22 -6.91
CA MET A 17 -18.71 6.28 -7.51
C MET A 17 -17.60 6.35 -6.45
N ARG A 18 -17.76 7.20 -5.43
CA ARG A 18 -16.79 7.31 -4.32
C ARG A 18 -16.64 5.99 -3.57
N ALA A 19 -17.75 5.30 -3.31
CA ALA A 19 -17.74 4.00 -2.64
C ALA A 19 -16.99 2.94 -3.47
N ALA A 20 -17.22 2.89 -4.78
CA ALA A 20 -16.51 1.97 -5.67
C ALA A 20 -15.01 2.26 -5.72
N VAL A 21 -14.62 3.53 -5.87
CA VAL A 21 -13.20 3.95 -5.90
C VAL A 21 -12.50 3.63 -4.57
N LYS A 22 -13.18 3.81 -3.42
CA LYS A 22 -12.62 3.50 -2.11
C LYS A 22 -12.12 2.05 -2.01
N GLY A 23 -12.91 1.08 -2.48
CA GLY A 23 -12.53 -0.33 -2.45
C GLY A 23 -11.28 -0.62 -3.30
N VAL A 24 -11.17 0.01 -4.47
CA VAL A 24 -10.00 -0.11 -5.36
C VAL A 24 -8.75 0.46 -4.70
N VAL A 25 -8.86 1.64 -4.08
CA VAL A 25 -7.74 2.29 -3.38
C VAL A 25 -7.25 1.43 -2.21
N GLU A 26 -8.17 0.85 -1.44
CA GLU A 26 -7.82 -0.02 -0.31
C GLU A 26 -7.12 -1.30 -0.77
N ASP A 27 -7.61 -1.93 -1.85
CA ASP A 27 -6.98 -3.12 -2.43
C ASP A 27 -5.57 -2.85 -2.95
N HIS A 28 -5.38 -1.76 -3.70
CA HIS A 28 -4.06 -1.37 -4.22
C HIS A 28 -3.08 -1.07 -3.08
N ARG A 29 -3.54 -0.38 -2.04
CA ARG A 29 -2.73 -0.13 -0.83
C ARG A 29 -2.30 -1.44 -0.17
N ARG A 30 -3.22 -2.41 -0.04
CA ARG A 30 -2.93 -3.72 0.57
C ARG A 30 -1.95 -4.55 -0.27
N GLN A 31 -2.08 -4.49 -1.59
CA GLN A 31 -1.24 -5.25 -2.53
C GLN A 31 0.10 -4.56 -2.83
N GLY A 32 0.35 -3.36 -2.31
CA GLY A 32 1.53 -2.57 -2.69
C GLY A 32 1.54 -2.18 -4.17
N ARG A 33 0.36 -1.96 -4.77
CA ARG A 33 0.25 -1.50 -6.16
C ARG A 33 0.16 0.02 -6.19
N PRO A 34 1.00 0.71 -6.98
CA PRO A 34 0.95 2.16 -7.05
C PRO A 34 -0.34 2.64 -7.72
N LEU A 35 -0.81 3.82 -7.31
CA LEU A 35 -1.95 4.52 -7.90
C LEU A 35 -1.57 5.94 -8.29
N VAL A 36 -2.11 6.43 -9.41
CA VAL A 36 -1.81 7.75 -9.95
C VAL A 36 -3.10 8.54 -10.13
N VAL A 37 -3.10 9.80 -9.68
CA VAL A 37 -4.21 10.73 -9.90
C VAL A 37 -3.84 11.67 -11.05
N TRP A 38 -4.73 11.72 -12.04
CA TRP A 38 -4.59 12.59 -13.19
C TRP A 38 -5.59 13.75 -13.08
N ARG A 39 -5.15 14.95 -13.44
CA ARG A 39 -5.99 16.13 -13.55
C ARG A 39 -5.48 16.97 -14.71
N ASP A 40 -6.37 17.38 -15.60
CA ASP A 40 -6.04 18.21 -16.78
C ASP A 40 -4.94 17.60 -17.65
N GLY A 41 -5.00 16.27 -17.85
CA GLY A 41 -4.03 15.53 -18.65
C GLY A 41 -2.65 15.37 -18.01
N LYS A 42 -2.47 15.79 -16.75
CA LYS A 42 -1.21 15.69 -16.02
C LYS A 42 -1.35 14.83 -14.77
N VAL A 43 -0.29 14.11 -14.44
CA VAL A 43 -0.16 13.44 -13.15
C VAL A 43 0.00 14.51 -12.06
N VAL A 44 -0.90 14.50 -11.08
CA VAL A 44 -0.87 15.44 -9.94
C VAL A 44 -0.55 14.76 -8.61
N LYS A 45 -0.66 13.42 -8.55
CA LYS A 45 -0.28 12.65 -7.36
C LYS A 45 0.07 11.23 -7.74
N GLU A 46 1.16 10.75 -7.17
CA GLU A 46 1.52 9.33 -7.15
C GLU A 46 1.39 8.83 -5.71
N MET A 47 0.69 7.73 -5.52
CA MET A 47 0.62 7.03 -4.24
C MET A 47 1.65 5.90 -4.29
N PRO A 48 2.72 5.98 -3.48
CA PRO A 48 3.74 4.94 -3.47
C PRO A 48 3.10 3.62 -3.05
N ALA A 49 3.59 2.54 -3.65
CA ALA A 49 3.37 1.20 -3.12
C ALA A 49 3.78 1.17 -1.65
N ALA A 50 3.03 0.45 -0.80
CA ALA A 50 3.54 0.11 0.52
C ALA A 50 4.90 -0.56 0.32
N GLU A 51 5.98 0.03 0.83
CA GLU A 51 7.30 -0.57 0.67
C GLU A 51 7.26 -1.97 1.28
N PRO A 52 7.66 -3.03 0.55
CA PRO A 52 7.88 -4.30 1.19
C PRO A 52 8.98 -4.07 2.21
N SER A 53 8.66 -4.15 3.50
CA SER A 53 9.69 -4.16 4.54
C SER A 53 10.50 -5.43 4.35
N VAL A 54 11.55 -5.37 3.53
CA VAL A 54 12.53 -6.45 3.40
C VAL A 54 13.25 -6.50 4.74
N ARG A 55 12.79 -7.37 5.64
CA ARG A 55 13.61 -7.81 6.77
C ARG A 55 14.53 -8.89 6.24
N GLU A 56 15.77 -8.54 5.96
CA GLU A 56 16.80 -9.56 5.77
C GLU A 56 16.86 -10.40 7.06
N PRO A 57 16.69 -11.74 6.99
CA PRO A 57 17.03 -12.56 8.12
C PRO A 57 18.53 -12.39 8.36
N LYS A 58 18.92 -11.97 9.57
CA LYS A 58 20.32 -11.96 9.99
C LYS A 58 20.87 -13.38 9.81
N ALA A 59 21.56 -13.63 8.70
CA ALA A 59 22.37 -14.82 8.55
C ALA A 59 23.48 -14.73 9.62
N SER A 60 23.46 -15.62 10.61
CA SER A 60 24.62 -15.81 11.48
C SER A 60 25.65 -16.60 10.67
N TYR A 61 26.67 -15.91 10.16
CA TYR A 61 27.80 -16.54 9.50
C TYR A 61 28.79 -17.03 10.56
N GLY A 62 28.89 -18.35 10.72
CA GLY A 62 30.08 -19.09 11.19
C GLY A 62 30.46 -18.96 12.66
N ALA A 63 30.07 -19.95 13.47
CA ALA A 63 30.79 -20.31 14.69
C ALA A 63 31.21 -21.78 14.65
N ASP A 64 31.71 -22.24 13.50
CA ASP A 64 32.25 -23.59 13.35
C ASP A 64 33.52 -23.52 12.49
N ALA A 65 34.58 -24.19 12.96
CA ALA A 65 35.92 -24.37 12.39
C ALA A 65 37.01 -23.35 12.77
N GLN A 66 37.68 -23.60 13.88
CA GLN A 66 39.13 -23.88 13.84
C GLN A 66 39.43 -25.14 14.67
N GLU A 67 39.66 -26.22 13.93
CA GLU A 67 40.36 -27.44 14.37
C GLU A 67 41.78 -27.14 14.86
N GLU A 68 42.28 -28.12 15.58
CA GLU A 68 43.51 -28.24 16.35
C GLU A 68 44.84 -28.12 15.56
N HIS A 69 45.94 -28.08 16.35
CA HIS A 69 47.37 -28.35 16.05
C HIS A 69 48.27 -27.22 15.49
N HIS A 70 49.20 -26.71 16.31
CA HIS A 70 50.64 -27.01 16.18
C HIS A 70 51.47 -26.63 17.43
N GLU A 71 52.59 -27.34 17.55
CA GLU A 71 53.57 -27.59 18.62
C GLU A 71 54.47 -26.39 19.02
N ASP A 72 54.85 -26.29 20.30
CA ASP A 72 56.23 -26.24 20.85
C ASP A 72 56.25 -26.03 22.39
#